data_AF-A0A7J0CFS6-F1
#
_entry.id   AF-A0A7J0CFS6-F1
#
_cell.length_a   1.000
_cell.length_b   1.000
_cell.length_c   1.000
_cell.angle_alpha   90.00
_cell.angle_beta   90.00
_cell.angle_gamma   90.00
#
_symmetry.space_group_name_H-M   'P 1'
#
loop_
_entity.id
_entity.type
_entity.pdbx_description
1 polymer ?
#
loop_
_entity_poly.entity_id
_entity_poly.type
_entity_poly.pdbx_seq_one_letter_code
_entity_poly.pdbx_strand_id
1 'polypeptide(L)'
;MVHAHLERTERHGRCRKQPYARELKPTPGVHRFKLECSGWQSTSSWVRDVTPSEAAAVVRAFVDAALPGQAAPSSPDTVTG
;
A
#
# COMPACT_ATOMS: atom_id res chain seq x y z
N MET A 1 3.39 -7.93 2.03
CA MET A 1 2.48 -7.08 1.20
C MET A 1 2.49 -5.63 1.65
N VAL A 2 2.19 -5.32 2.91
CA VAL A 2 2.17 -3.94 3.43
C VAL A 2 3.54 -3.25 3.28
N HIS A 3 4.65 -3.93 3.61
CA HIS A 3 6.01 -3.40 3.35
C HIS A 3 6.20 -2.96 1.89
N ALA A 4 6.07 -3.90 0.94
CA ALA A 4 6.24 -3.61 -0.49
C ALA A 4 5.24 -2.57 -1.01
N HIS A 5 4.06 -2.44 -0.40
CA HIS A 5 3.14 -1.33 -0.70
C HIS A 5 3.76 0.00 -0.27
N LEU A 6 4.17 0.13 1.00
CA LEU A 6 4.79 1.35 1.53
C LEU A 6 6.06 1.75 0.78
N GLU A 7 6.94 0.80 0.45
CA GLU A 7 8.16 1.07 -0.33
C GLU A 7 7.81 1.64 -1.73
N ARG A 8 6.71 1.19 -2.33
CA ARG A 8 6.26 1.68 -3.64
C ARG A 8 5.56 3.03 -3.58
N THR A 9 4.78 3.30 -2.54
CA THR A 9 3.89 4.48 -2.46
C THR A 9 4.45 5.65 -1.66
N GLU A 10 5.23 5.40 -0.61
CA GLU A 10 5.71 6.44 0.30
C GLU A 10 6.99 7.10 -0.23
N ARG A 11 7.07 8.44 -0.16
CA ARG A 11 8.25 9.22 -0.53
C ARG A 11 8.49 10.33 0.47
N HIS A 12 9.75 10.70 0.67
CA HIS A 12 10.09 11.90 1.44
C HIS A 12 10.34 13.08 0.49
N GLY A 13 9.69 14.21 0.75
CA GLY A 13 9.85 15.43 -0.06
C GLY A 13 9.71 15.17 -1.56
N ARG A 14 10.72 15.57 -2.34
CA ARG A 14 10.77 15.36 -3.80
C ARG A 14 11.58 14.12 -4.22
N CYS A 15 11.97 13.27 -3.28
CA CYS A 15 12.75 12.08 -3.58
C CYS A 15 11.91 11.08 -4.38
N ARG A 16 12.49 10.53 -5.45
CA ARG A 16 11.82 9.51 -6.30
C ARG A 16 12.17 8.08 -5.90
N LYS A 17 13.18 7.88 -5.05
CA LYS A 17 13.63 6.56 -4.62
C LYS A 17 12.59 5.90 -3.73
N GLN A 18 12.45 4.59 -3.89
CA GLN A 18 11.69 3.76 -2.96
C GLN A 18 12.46 3.67 -1.64
N PRO A 19 11.85 4.02 -0.50
CA PRO A 19 12.45 3.71 0.80
C PRO A 19 12.43 2.21 1.04
N TYR A 20 13.28 1.76 1.97
CA TYR A 20 13.17 0.45 2.58
C TYR A 20 12.24 0.51 3.79
N ALA A 21 11.28 -0.41 3.90
CA ALA A 21 10.29 -0.46 4.96
C ALA A 21 10.59 -1.60 5.94
N ARG A 22 10.67 -1.29 7.24
CA ARG A 22 10.75 -2.28 8.31
C ARG A 22 9.69 -2.06 9.36
N GLU A 23 9.07 -3.12 9.84
CA GLU A 23 8.11 -3.04 10.93
C GLU A 23 8.87 -2.76 12.23
N LEU A 24 8.35 -1.82 13.02
CA LEU A 24 8.80 -1.55 14.38
C LEU A 24 7.94 -2.35 15.35
N LYS A 25 8.26 -2.25 16.64
CA LYS A 25 7.49 -2.94 17.68
C LYS A 25 5.99 -2.59 17.55
N PRO A 26 5.10 -3.58 17.48
CA PRO A 26 3.67 -3.34 17.38
C PRO A 26 3.18 -2.46 18.52
N THR A 27 2.38 -1.46 18.18
CA THR A 27 1.68 -0.61 19.15
C THR A 27 0.20 -1.03 19.14
N PRO A 28 -0.51 -1.05 20.27
CA PRO A 28 -1.92 -1.44 20.29
C PRO A 28 -2.73 -0.65 19.26
N GLY A 29 -3.37 -1.37 18.33
CA GLY A 29 -4.22 -0.78 17.30
C GLY A 29 -3.52 -0.17 16.08
N VAL A 30 -2.18 -0.18 15.99
CA VAL A 30 -1.45 0.29 14.79
C VAL A 30 -0.20 -0.55 14.48
N HIS A 31 0.00 -0.80 13.19
CA HIS A 31 1.23 -1.35 12.65
C HIS A 31 2.19 -0.20 12.32
N ARG A 32 3.28 -0.10 13.07
CA ARG A 32 4.24 1.00 12.91
C ARG A 32 5.40 0.55 12.03
N PHE A 33 5.67 1.29 10.96
CA PHE A 33 6.79 1.03 10.05
C PHE A 33 7.80 2.16 10.09
N LYS A 34 9.08 1.82 10.12
CA LYS A 34 10.15 2.78 9.82
C LYS A 34 10.49 2.67 8.34
N LEU A 35 10.50 3.82 7.66
CA LEU A 35 10.91 3.97 6.28
C LEU A 35 12.28 4.62 6.25
N GLU A 36 13.21 4.02 5.52
CA GLU A 36 14.59 4.50 5.40
C GLU A 36 14.93 4.68 3.92
N CYS A 37 15.30 5.90 3.54
CA CYS A 37 15.80 6.21 2.22
C CYS A 37 17.27 6.63 2.33
N SER A 38 18.18 5.76 1.87
CA SER A 38 19.61 6.03 1.79
C SER A 38 19.97 6.65 0.44
N GLY A 39 20.54 7.86 0.50
CA GLY A 39 21.22 8.53 -0.59
C GLY A 39 22.74 8.40 -0.47
N TRP A 40 23.47 8.87 -1.48
CA TRP A 40 24.95 8.86 -1.49
C TRP A 40 25.56 9.68 -0.35
N GLN A 41 24.85 10.73 0.14
CA GLN A 41 25.36 11.63 1.17
C GLN A 41 24.45 11.80 2.39
N SER A 42 23.25 11.19 2.39
CA SER A 42 22.33 11.35 3.52
C SER A 42 21.35 10.20 3.62
N THR A 43 20.99 9.86 4.86
CA THR A 43 19.91 8.93 5.17
C THR A 43 18.74 9.74 5.70
N SER A 44 17.62 9.68 5.01
CA SER A 44 16.35 10.18 5.52
C SER A 44 15.57 9.01 6.10
N SER A 45 15.01 9.17 7.31
CA SER A 45 14.15 8.16 7.89
C SER A 45 12.94 8.76 8.57
N TRP A 46 11.79 8.12 8.42
CA TRP A 46 10.54 8.54 9.03
C TRP A 46 9.70 7.33 9.44
N VAL A 47 8.62 7.60 10.17
CA VAL A 47 7.70 6.57 10.67
C VAL A 47 6.36 6.71 9.97
N ARG A 48 5.77 5.58 9.60
CA ARG A 48 4.41 5.48 9.09
C ARG A 48 3.62 4.53 9.96
N ASP A 49 2.55 5.03 10.56
CA ASP A 49 1.56 4.21 11.26
C ASP A 49 0.52 3.75 10.24
N VAL A 50 0.23 2.46 10.25
CA VAL A 50 -0.75 1.80 9.39
C VAL A 50 -1.77 1.14 10.28
N THR A 51 -3.02 1.56 10.15
CA THR A 51 -4.15 0.97 10.86
C THR A 51 -4.47 -0.44 10.33
N PRO A 52 -5.15 -1.29 11.12
CA PRO A 52 -5.62 -2.58 10.63
C PRO A 52 -6.52 -2.48 9.39
N SER A 53 -7.33 -1.43 9.28
CA SER A 53 -8.20 -1.19 8.12
C SER A 53 -7.40 -0.83 6.87
N GLU A 54 -6.36 0.00 6.98
CA GLU A 54 -5.44 0.30 5.87
C GLU A 54 -4.68 -0.96 5.42
N ALA A 55 -4.17 -1.74 6.37
CA ALA A 55 -3.51 -3.01 6.05
C ALA A 55 -4.47 -3.97 5.33
N ALA A 56 -5.72 -4.10 5.81
CA ALA A 56 -6.74 -4.92 5.18
C ALA A 56 -7.09 -4.43 3.76
N ALA A 57 -7.15 -3.12 3.54
CA ALA A 57 -7.39 -2.54 2.22
C ALA A 57 -6.26 -2.88 1.23
N VAL A 58 -4.99 -2.81 1.68
CA VAL A 58 -3.83 -3.19 0.86
C VAL A 58 -3.88 -4.68 0.48
N VAL A 59 -4.23 -5.55 1.43
CA VAL A 59 -4.37 -7.00 1.18
C VAL A 59 -5.52 -7.27 0.21
N ARG A 60 -6.67 -6.63 0.41
CA ARG A 60 -7.83 -6.77 -0.47
C ARG A 60 -7.50 -6.35 -1.89
N ALA A 61 -6.90 -5.18 -2.09
CA ALA A 61 -6.51 -4.70 -3.41
C ALA A 61 -5.52 -5.65 -4.12
N PHE A 62 -4.62 -6.28 -3.37
CA PHE A 62 -3.72 -7.28 -3.94
C PHE A 62 -4.46 -8.56 -4.38
N VAL A 63 -5.39 -9.05 -3.55
CA VAL A 63 -6.22 -10.22 -3.88
C VAL A 63 -7.12 -9.93 -5.08
N ASP A 64 -7.79 -8.77 -5.10
CA ASP A 64 -8.67 -8.35 -6.20
C ASP A 64 -7.89 -8.25 -7.52
N ALA A 65 -6.64 -7.74 -7.47
CA ALA A 65 -5.77 -7.69 -8.65
C ALA A 65 -5.30 -9.08 -9.12
N ALA A 66 -5.25 -10.06 -8.23
CA ALA A 66 -4.83 -11.43 -8.55
C ALA A 66 -5.99 -12.30 -9.08
N LEU A 67 -7.25 -11.87 -8.90
CA LEU A 67 -8.44 -12.57 -9.35
C LEU A 67 -9.03 -11.86 -10.57
N PRO A 68 -8.71 -12.29 -11.81
CA PRO A 68 -9.40 -11.79 -12.99
C PRO A 68 -10.86 -12.27 -12.96
N GLY A 69 -11.83 -11.36 -12.84
CA GLY A 69 -13.22 -11.65 -13.23
C GLY A 69 -14.38 -11.34 -12.28
N GLN A 70 -14.32 -10.34 -11.39
CA GLN A 70 -15.51 -9.92 -10.62
C GLN A 70 -15.88 -8.44 -10.83
N ALA A 71 -16.20 -8.09 -12.08
CA ALA A 71 -17.13 -7.00 -12.39
C ALA A 71 -17.62 -7.13 -13.84
N ALA A 72 -18.64 -7.98 -14.05
CA ALA A 72 -19.61 -7.74 -15.10
C ALA A 72 -21.00 -7.99 -14.50
N PRO A 73 -21.75 -6.94 -14.12
CA PRO A 73 -23.19 -6.97 -14.26
C PRO A 73 -23.49 -6.83 -15.75
N SER A 74 -24.18 -7.85 -16.26
CA SER A 74 -24.75 -8.01 -17.59
C SER A 74 -25.29 -6.70 -18.16
N SER A 75 -24.99 -6.43 -19.44
CA SER A 75 -25.70 -5.44 -20.25
C SER A 75 -27.22 -5.58 -20.07
N PRO A 76 -27.98 -4.48 -19.90
CA PRO A 76 -29.42 -4.57 -20.00
C PRO A 76 -29.79 -4.82 -21.47
N ASP A 77 -30.38 -6.00 -21.74
CA ASP A 77 -31.07 -6.29 -22.98
C ASP A 77 -32.11 -5.19 -23.25
N THR A 78 -31.86 -4.38 -24.29
CA THR A 78 -32.85 -3.42 -24.79
C THR A 78 -33.81 -4.18 -25.70
N VAL A 79 -34.95 -4.58 -25.15
CA VAL A 79 -36.10 -5.02 -25.95
C VAL A 79 -36.68 -3.79 -26.67
N THR A 80 -36.65 -3.79 -28.00
CA THR A 80 -37.34 -2.79 -28.84
C THR A 80 -38.64 -3.43 -29.34
N GLY A 81 -39.76 -2.76 -29.08
CA GLY A 81 -41.09 -3.13 -29.58
C GLY A 81 -41.34 -2.69 -31.02
#